data_AF-A0A2B3U0I5-F1
#
_entry.id   AF-A0A2B3U0I5-F1
#
_cell.length_a   1.000
_cell.length_b   1.000
_cell.length_c   1.000
_cell.angle_alpha   90.00
_cell.angle_beta   90.00
_cell.angle_gamma   90.00
#
_symmetry.space_group_name_H-M   'P 1'
#
loop_
_entity.id
_entity.type
_entity.pdbx_description
1 polymer ?
#
loop_
_entity_poly.entity_id
_entity_poly.type
_entity_poly.pdbx_seq_one_letter_code
_entity_poly.pdbx_strand_id
1 'polypeptide(L)'
;MKQLTSNELDKYLEVTLNERELRFLSAHTPKQKEVYIMKKFISQYKLFITCNNEAGSKADCFRKMNECLIEEGYKPKKHVSTVTKLWDAPFHSYE
;
A
#
# COMPACT_ATOMS: atom_id res chain seq x y z
N MET A 1 22.81 6.80 7.31
CA MET A 1 21.41 6.89 6.85
C MET A 1 20.59 7.42 8.02
N LYS A 2 19.76 8.45 7.85
CA LYS A 2 18.88 8.94 8.91
C LYS A 2 17.79 7.89 9.14
N GLN A 3 17.66 7.40 10.37
CA GLN A 3 16.52 6.60 10.80
C GLN A 3 15.26 7.47 10.68
N LEU A 4 14.27 6.97 9.93
CA LEU A 4 12.96 7.59 9.87
C LEU A 4 12.20 7.18 11.15
N THR A 5 11.77 8.17 11.94
CA THR A 5 10.98 7.99 13.17
C THR A 5 9.56 7.47 12.86
N SER A 6 8.85 6.94 13.86
CA SER A 6 7.48 6.43 13.70
C SER A 6 6.50 7.42 13.06
N ASN A 7 6.67 8.73 13.28
CA ASN A 7 5.84 9.77 12.65
C ASN A 7 6.13 9.93 11.15
N GLU A 8 7.31 9.51 10.68
CA GLU A 8 7.68 9.54 9.27
C GLU A 8 7.14 8.31 8.53
N LEU A 9 6.88 7.19 9.23
CA LEU A 9 6.25 6.01 8.64
C LEU A 9 4.83 6.29 8.17
N ASP A 10 3.99 6.89 9.03
CA ASP A 10 2.60 7.17 8.70
C ASP A 10 2.51 8.19 7.55
N LYS A 11 3.40 9.19 7.54
CA LYS A 11 3.51 10.16 6.46
C LYS A 11 4.06 9.57 5.16
N TYR A 12 4.92 8.58 5.23
CA TYR A 12 5.46 7.87 4.06
C TYR A 12 4.45 6.90 3.44
N LEU A 13 3.51 6.43 4.26
CA LEU A 13 2.43 5.51 3.88
C LEU A 13 1.15 6.23 3.41
N GLU A 14 1.13 7.57 3.38
CA GLU A 14 0.12 8.32 2.63
C GLU A 14 0.23 7.97 1.14
N VAL A 15 -0.70 7.16 0.65
CA VAL A 15 -0.77 6.75 -0.76
C VAL A 15 -1.34 7.88 -1.59
N THR A 16 -0.53 8.89 -1.89
CA THR A 16 -0.93 9.98 -2.80
C THR A 16 -0.83 9.53 -4.25
N LEU A 17 -1.89 9.72 -5.04
CA LEU A 17 -1.86 9.47 -6.48
C LEU A 17 -1.39 10.72 -7.22
N ASN A 18 -0.37 10.59 -8.07
CA ASN A 18 0.05 11.68 -8.94
C ASN A 18 -0.90 11.83 -10.15
N GLU A 19 -0.77 12.92 -10.91
CA GLU A 19 -1.64 13.20 -12.05
C GLU A 19 -1.67 12.08 -13.10
N ARG A 20 -0.53 11.41 -13.34
CA ARG A 20 -0.45 10.32 -14.30
C ARG A 20 -1.23 9.11 -13.81
N GLU A 21 -1.12 8.78 -12.52
CA GLU A 21 -1.85 7.70 -11.89
C GLU A 21 -3.35 7.98 -11.86
N LEU A 22 -3.75 9.22 -11.54
CA LEU A 22 -5.15 9.64 -11.59
C LEU A 22 -5.74 9.48 -12.99
N ARG A 23 -5.02 9.94 -14.02
CA ARG A 23 -5.45 9.78 -15.43
C ARG A 23 -5.54 8.30 -15.81
N PHE A 24 -4.53 7.50 -15.46
CA PHE A 24 -4.49 6.08 -15.75
C PHE A 24 -5.65 5.34 -15.08
N LEU A 25 -5.89 5.60 -13.79
CA LEU A 25 -6.94 4.98 -13.00
C LEU A 25 -8.34 5.46 -13.39
N SER A 26 -8.49 6.62 -14.04
CA SER A 26 -9.80 7.13 -14.45
C SER A 26 -10.58 6.14 -15.33
N ALA A 27 -9.88 5.36 -16.16
CA ALA A 27 -10.44 4.32 -17.04
C ALA A 27 -10.68 2.96 -16.33
N HIS A 28 -10.28 2.81 -15.06
CA HIS A 28 -10.34 1.55 -14.33
C HIS A 28 -11.56 1.45 -13.43
N THR A 29 -12.00 0.22 -13.18
CA THR A 29 -13.09 -0.06 -12.24
C THR A 29 -12.69 0.31 -10.80
N PRO A 30 -13.64 0.59 -9.90
CA PRO A 30 -13.35 0.83 -8.49
C PRO A 30 -12.53 -0.29 -7.84
N LYS A 31 -12.75 -1.54 -8.28
CA LYS A 31 -12.01 -2.70 -7.78
C LYS A 31 -10.54 -2.67 -8.19
N GLN A 32 -10.25 -2.32 -9.44
CA GLN A 32 -8.89 -2.19 -9.94
C GLN A 32 -8.15 -1.02 -9.27
N LYS A 33 -8.86 0.10 -9.02
CA LYS A 33 -8.34 1.24 -8.24
C LYS A 33 -7.96 0.82 -6.82
N GLU A 34 -8.83 0.08 -6.15
CA GLU A 34 -8.56 -0.48 -4.82
C GLU A 34 -7.31 -1.37 -4.81
N VAL A 35 -7.19 -2.28 -5.80
CA VAL A 35 -6.01 -3.16 -5.93
C VAL A 35 -4.74 -2.35 -6.19
N TYR A 36 -4.81 -1.33 -7.02
CA TYR A 36 -3.70 -0.43 -7.27
C TYR A 36 -3.22 0.26 -5.98
N ILE A 37 -4.15 0.83 -5.21
CA ILE A 37 -3.84 1.49 -3.93
C ILE A 37 -3.18 0.50 -2.97
N MET A 38 -3.74 -0.71 -2.82
CA MET A 38 -3.13 -1.76 -1.98
C MET A 38 -1.71 -2.12 -2.42
N LYS A 39 -1.47 -2.29 -3.73
CA LYS A 39 -0.14 -2.62 -4.25
C LYS A 39 0.86 -1.48 -4.07
N LYS A 40 0.40 -0.24 -4.25
CA LYS A 40 1.20 0.97 -4.02
C LYS A 40 1.61 1.09 -2.55
N PHE A 41 0.64 0.92 -1.65
CA PHE A 41 0.88 0.88 -0.21
C PHE A 41 1.93 -0.17 0.16
N ILE A 42 1.73 -1.43 -0.27
CA ILE A 42 2.66 -2.54 0.01
C ILE A 42 4.07 -2.22 -0.52
N SER A 43 4.17 -1.62 -1.70
CA SER A 43 5.46 -1.24 -2.30
C SER A 43 6.17 -0.16 -1.47
N GLN A 44 5.45 0.87 -1.01
CA GLN A 44 5.98 1.90 -0.11
C GLN A 44 6.40 1.31 1.23
N TYR A 45 5.58 0.43 1.83
CA TYR A 45 5.90 -0.25 3.08
C TYR A 45 7.20 -1.07 2.95
N LYS A 46 7.34 -1.88 1.89
CA LYS A 46 8.57 -2.65 1.61
C LYS A 46 9.78 -1.73 1.46
N LEU A 47 9.64 -0.59 0.77
CA LEU A 47 10.73 0.37 0.57
C LEU A 47 11.14 1.01 1.90
N PHE A 48 10.19 1.44 2.73
CA PHE A 48 10.48 2.00 4.06
C PHE A 48 11.30 1.03 4.92
N ILE A 49 10.86 -0.21 5.03
CA ILE A 49 11.53 -1.25 5.83
C ILE A 49 12.95 -1.50 5.32
N THR A 50 13.09 -1.59 3.99
CA THR A 50 14.40 -1.79 3.35
C THR A 50 15.34 -0.63 3.66
N CYS A 51 14.86 0.62 3.59
CA CYS A 51 15.66 1.80 3.88
C CYS A 51 16.04 1.93 5.37
N ASN A 52 15.23 1.40 6.28
CA ASN A 52 15.48 1.47 7.72
C ASN A 52 16.16 0.22 8.30
N ASN A 53 16.48 -0.78 7.48
CA ASN A 53 16.99 -2.10 7.91
C ASN A 53 16.11 -2.78 8.97
N GLU A 54 14.80 -2.59 8.88
CA GLU A 54 13.83 -3.20 9.79
C GLU A 54 13.37 -4.57 9.28
N ALA A 55 12.83 -5.40 10.18
CA ALA A 55 12.15 -6.63 9.80
C ALA A 55 10.65 -6.36 9.64
N GLY A 56 10.23 -6.07 8.41
CA GLY A 56 8.82 -5.84 8.08
C GLY A 56 7.93 -7.06 8.25
N SER A 57 6.72 -6.87 8.75
CA SER A 57 5.74 -7.96 8.90
C SER A 57 4.54 -7.77 7.96
N LYS A 58 4.12 -8.86 7.30
CA LYS A 58 2.88 -8.87 6.49
C LYS A 58 1.64 -8.54 7.35
N ALA A 59 1.64 -8.90 8.63
CA ALA A 59 0.55 -8.60 9.55
C ALA A 59 0.48 -7.10 9.88
N ASP A 60 1.64 -6.46 10.10
CA ASP A 60 1.70 -5.01 10.35
C ASP A 60 1.35 -4.21 9.09
N CYS A 61 1.87 -4.63 7.92
CA CYS A 61 1.46 -4.08 6.63
C CYS A 61 -0.05 -4.18 6.43
N PHE A 62 -0.66 -5.34 6.73
CA PHE A 62 -2.11 -5.53 6.62
C PHE A 62 -2.91 -4.60 7.52
N ARG A 63 -2.46 -4.38 8.75
CA ARG A 63 -3.11 -3.45 9.69
C ARG A 63 -3.07 -2.02 9.13
N LYS A 64 -1.89 -1.52 8.79
CA LYS A 64 -1.72 -0.14 8.27
C LYS A 64 -2.36 0.05 6.89
N MET A 65 -2.35 -0.97 6.03
CA MET A 65 -3.04 -0.93 4.74
C MET A 65 -4.55 -0.80 4.93
N ASN A 66 -5.14 -1.48 5.91
CA ASN A 66 -6.57 -1.35 6.19
C ASN A 66 -6.93 0.04 6.74
N GLU A 67 -6.05 0.67 7.54
CA GLU A 67 -6.21 2.06 7.98
C GLU A 67 -6.27 2.99 6.75
N CYS A 68 -5.30 2.87 5.83
CA CYS A 68 -5.29 3.62 4.57
C CYS A 68 -6.53 3.37 3.69
N LEU A 69 -6.99 2.12 3.57
CA LEU A 69 -8.19 1.80 2.79
C LEU A 69 -9.44 2.48 3.35
N ILE A 70 -9.57 2.58 4.67
CA ILE A 70 -10.71 3.25 5.32
C ILE A 70 -10.69 4.75 5.03
N GLU A 71 -9.51 5.38 5.13
CA GLU A 71 -9.34 6.81 4.81
C GLU A 71 -9.69 7.13 3.35
N GLU A 72 -9.34 6.23 2.43
CA GLU A 72 -9.67 6.32 0.99
C GLU A 72 -11.13 5.90 0.68
N GLY A 73 -11.94 5.57 1.68
CA GLY A 73 -13.36 5.23 1.53
C GLY A 73 -13.65 3.79 1.05
N TYR A 74 -12.65 2.91 1.08
CA TYR A 74 -12.79 1.48 0.76
C TYR A 74 -13.13 0.64 2.01
N LYS A 75 -13.65 -0.56 1.76
CA LYS A 75 -13.92 -1.53 2.84
C LYS A 75 -12.62 -2.20 3.28
N PRO A 76 -12.36 -2.32 4.60
CA PRO A 76 -11.19 -3.02 5.10
C PRO A 76 -11.21 -4.49 4.67
N LYS A 77 -10.02 -5.04 4.46
CA LYS A 77 -9.83 -6.45 4.12
C LYS A 77 -9.92 -7.30 5.37
N LYS A 78 -10.54 -8.47 5.23
CA LYS A 78 -10.79 -9.39 6.35
C LYS A 78 -9.60 -10.27 6.70
N HIS A 79 -8.70 -10.53 5.75
CA HIS A 79 -7.65 -11.53 5.90
C HIS A 79 -6.29 -11.00 5.44
N VAL A 80 -5.26 -11.26 6.25
CA VAL A 80 -3.84 -10.97 5.96
C VAL A 80 -3.38 -11.63 4.65
N SER A 81 -4.05 -12.71 4.22
CA SER A 81 -3.82 -13.35 2.93
C SER A 81 -3.95 -12.39 1.75
N THR A 82 -4.69 -11.28 1.90
CA THR A 82 -4.77 -10.23 0.88
C THR A 82 -3.41 -9.61 0.64
N VAL A 83 -2.74 -9.17 1.71
CA VAL A 83 -1.36 -8.67 1.62
C VAL A 83 -0.42 -9.77 1.15
N THR A 84 -0.55 -11.00 1.66
CA THR A 84 0.29 -12.11 1.23
C THR A 84 0.23 -12.36 -0.28
N LYS A 85 -0.96 -12.33 -0.88
CA LYS A 85 -1.14 -12.50 -2.33
C LYS A 85 -0.53 -11.35 -3.13
N LEU A 86 -0.65 -10.13 -2.63
CA LEU A 86 -0.18 -8.93 -3.32
C LEU A 86 1.32 -8.64 -3.08
N TRP A 87 1.93 -9.26 -2.07
CA TRP A 87 3.29 -8.98 -1.62
C TRP A 87 4.35 -9.16 -2.70
N ASP A 88 4.16 -10.18 -3.54
CA ASP A 88 5.06 -10.59 -4.61
C ASP A 88 4.37 -10.53 -5.99
N ALA A 89 3.14 -10.03 -6.04
CA ALA A 89 2.41 -9.88 -7.29
C ALA A 89 3.03 -8.77 -8.15
N PRO A 90 3.12 -8.94 -9.49
CA PRO A 90 3.54 -7.87 -10.39
C PRO A 90 2.69 -6.61 -10.19
N PHE A 91 3.32 -5.44 -10.13
CA PHE A 91 2.60 -4.19 -9.83
C PHE A 91 1.51 -3.90 -10.87
N HIS A 92 1.76 -4.20 -12.14
CA HIS A 92 0.83 -3.97 -13.25
C HIS A 92 -0.20 -5.09 -13.45
N SER A 93 -0.17 -6.17 -12.67
CA SER A 93 -1.26 -7.15 -12.71
C SER A 93 -2.47 -6.58 -11.95
N TYR A 94 -3.68 -6.79 -12.45
CA TYR A 94 -4.91 -6.49 -11.70
C TYR A 94 -5.62 -7.77 -11.24
N GLU A 95 -4.94 -8.91 -11.42
CA GLU A 95 -5.30 -10.26 -10.99
C GLU A 95 -4.95 -10.49 -9.52
#